data_AF-A0A9D3X1X8-F1
#
_entry.id   AF-A0A9D3X1X8-F1
#
_cell.length_a   1.000
_cell.length_b   1.000
_cell.length_c   1.000
_cell.angle_alpha   90.00
_cell.angle_beta   90.00
_cell.angle_gamma   90.00
#
_symmetry.space_group_name_H-M   'P 1'
#
loop_
_entity.id
_entity.type
_entity.pdbx_description
1 polymer ?
#
loop_
_entity_poly.entity_id
_entity_poly.type
_entity_poly.pdbx_seq_one_letter_code
_entity_poly.pdbx_strand_id
1 'polypeptide(L)'
;MFHWGEMVSGNFKVKNLRQRSIPISVTFQFPVELSGVWVWDVSEVVPSKVITANGQSTYIVGAPLCQGTGKVVLFSRDTKGGEWTPGPELLGDQAVSGGTDLTGDGLPDIAVGAEGQALLLRSRPVLRVGFSISFQPPTIPTSAFNCQGQEQLNTEASRAEVCFTVTKSTMDSLGNGISSTIQYSLALDPGLTKIRAAFDSTGPVLSRELRFGIEKKCETYRITLPLCPEDTLTPITLRLNYTLTGEPIAAAGRLRPILSEDSVPVSAGSLPFQKICGADGHCDDQLAVSFNFSGLKESTMYVNFSAKAAGTSVPVTHRYEVKNLRQRSVPISVTFQFPVELSGVRVWDASEVVPSKPELAQCNSEVETPDSRDFVKQMSERPLLDCSVATCKKIRCRIASLEMQQPLEFMIKGNVSFQWVSQTQQQKVSLVSEARIEYEEEKYTQKEGFVQRQAQVVSVVISLEFASLWVAPDPPPSPYVATSKMQRDQPLPISQPTKVT
;
A
#
# COMPACT_ATOMS: atom_id res chain seq x y z
N MET A 1 34.48 10.82 -10.72
CA MET A 1 34.78 11.50 -12.00
C MET A 1 35.94 10.74 -12.62
N PHE A 2 35.90 10.41 -13.92
CA PHE A 2 36.96 9.64 -14.59
C PHE A 2 38.03 10.60 -15.14
N HIS A 3 39.30 10.26 -14.97
CA HIS A 3 40.43 10.87 -15.68
C HIS A 3 41.12 9.81 -16.54
N TRP A 4 41.25 10.07 -17.84
CA TRP A 4 41.74 9.10 -18.84
C TRP A 4 43.19 9.40 -19.23
N GLY A 5 44.03 8.37 -19.34
CA GLY A 5 45.41 8.43 -19.83
C GLY A 5 45.52 8.33 -21.37
N GLU A 6 46.76 8.35 -21.87
CA GLU A 6 47.05 8.28 -23.32
C GLU A 6 46.60 6.96 -23.97
N MET A 7 46.22 7.03 -25.25
CA MET A 7 45.79 5.88 -26.05
C MET A 7 46.99 5.08 -26.59
N VAL A 8 46.97 3.76 -26.41
CA VAL A 8 47.99 2.85 -26.95
C VAL A 8 47.36 1.95 -28.01
N SER A 9 47.93 1.88 -29.22
CA SER A 9 47.41 1.07 -30.33
C SER A 9 48.36 -0.06 -30.73
N GLY A 10 47.82 -1.25 -31.00
CA GLY A 10 48.59 -2.42 -31.44
C GLY A 10 47.88 -3.24 -32.53
N ASN A 11 48.66 -3.91 -33.38
CA ASN A 11 48.16 -4.81 -34.44
C ASN A 11 48.31 -6.27 -34.02
N PHE A 12 47.22 -7.01 -33.98
CA PHE A 12 47.17 -8.41 -33.54
C PHE A 12 46.61 -9.32 -34.63
N LYS A 13 46.97 -10.61 -34.60
CA LYS A 13 46.36 -11.64 -35.46
C LYS A 13 45.55 -12.57 -34.58
N VAL A 14 44.22 -12.52 -34.70
CA VAL A 14 43.30 -13.37 -33.94
C VAL A 14 42.93 -14.58 -34.78
N LYS A 15 42.98 -15.77 -34.19
CA LYS A 15 42.48 -17.00 -34.84
C LYS A 15 41.00 -17.18 -34.51
N ASN A 16 40.16 -17.34 -35.52
CA ASN A 16 38.76 -17.72 -35.28
C ASN A 16 38.66 -19.20 -34.82
N LEU A 17 37.47 -19.65 -34.41
CA LEU A 17 37.18 -21.04 -34.04
C LEU A 17 37.46 -22.09 -35.14
N ARG A 18 37.75 -21.64 -36.37
CA ARG A 18 38.19 -22.46 -37.51
C ARG A 18 39.67 -22.25 -37.86
N GLN A 19 40.47 -21.72 -36.92
CA GLN A 19 41.90 -21.44 -37.04
C GLN A 19 42.31 -20.46 -38.17
N ARG A 20 41.38 -19.67 -38.70
CA ARG A 20 41.73 -18.61 -39.67
C ARG A 20 42.24 -17.38 -38.94
N SER A 21 43.42 -16.90 -39.32
CA SER A 21 44.04 -15.68 -38.80
C SER A 21 43.43 -14.43 -39.42
N ILE A 22 42.85 -13.58 -38.58
CA ILE A 22 42.25 -12.29 -38.94
C ILE A 22 43.12 -11.20 -38.31
N PRO A 23 43.72 -10.29 -39.09
CA PRO A 23 44.42 -9.14 -38.54
C PRO A 23 43.41 -8.14 -37.98
N ILE A 24 43.61 -7.72 -36.74
CA ILE A 24 42.81 -6.67 -36.08
C ILE A 24 43.75 -5.63 -35.47
N SER A 25 43.34 -4.36 -35.52
CA SER A 25 44.02 -3.26 -34.83
C SER A 25 43.18 -2.90 -33.61
N VAL A 26 43.80 -2.90 -32.43
CA VAL A 26 43.11 -2.62 -31.16
C VAL A 26 43.79 -1.45 -30.47
N THR A 27 43.00 -0.47 -30.06
CA THR A 27 43.44 0.71 -29.28
C THR A 27 42.90 0.59 -27.86
N PHE A 28 43.77 0.75 -26.87
CA PHE A 28 43.47 0.71 -25.44
C PHE A 28 43.50 2.12 -24.86
N GLN A 29 42.61 2.43 -23.92
CA GLN A 29 42.58 3.70 -23.19
C GLN A 29 42.29 3.41 -21.71
N PHE A 30 43.14 3.90 -20.82
CA PHE A 30 43.16 3.50 -19.41
C PHE A 30 42.66 4.65 -18.50
N PRO A 31 41.66 4.44 -17.61
CA PRO A 31 41.37 5.36 -16.50
C PRO A 31 42.50 5.36 -15.46
N VAL A 32 42.93 6.55 -15.08
CA VAL A 32 44.04 6.82 -14.14
C VAL A 32 43.53 7.02 -12.70
N GLU A 33 42.25 7.38 -12.56
CA GLU A 33 41.65 7.72 -11.27
C GLU A 33 40.13 7.43 -11.28
N LEU A 34 39.63 6.79 -10.23
CA LEU A 34 38.20 6.53 -10.02
C LEU A 34 37.75 7.13 -8.69
N SER A 35 36.93 8.20 -8.75
CA SER A 35 36.30 8.80 -7.56
C SER A 35 37.29 9.19 -6.44
N GLY A 36 38.44 9.75 -6.81
CA GLY A 36 39.47 10.19 -5.85
C GLY A 36 40.39 9.07 -5.36
N VAL A 37 40.22 7.84 -5.84
CA VAL A 37 41.05 6.69 -5.50
C VAL A 37 41.95 6.35 -6.69
N TRP A 38 43.25 6.37 -6.42
CA TRP A 38 44.30 5.88 -7.31
C TRP A 38 44.17 4.35 -7.41
N VAL A 39 43.88 3.80 -8.59
CA VAL A 39 43.51 2.38 -8.80
C VAL A 39 44.74 1.42 -8.77
N TRP A 40 45.90 1.89 -8.34
CA TRP A 40 47.20 1.20 -8.49
C TRP A 40 47.65 0.60 -7.16
N ASP A 41 47.25 -0.64 -6.93
CA ASP A 41 48.12 -1.61 -6.22
C ASP A 41 47.71 -3.06 -6.59
N VAL A 42 47.71 -3.34 -7.89
CA VAL A 42 47.85 -4.69 -8.46
C VAL A 42 48.55 -4.47 -9.78
N SER A 43 49.72 -5.10 -9.97
CA SER A 43 50.78 -4.62 -10.86
C SER A 43 50.48 -4.49 -12.35
N GLU A 44 49.29 -4.81 -12.84
CA GLU A 44 48.76 -4.41 -14.15
C GLU A 44 47.25 -4.72 -14.17
N VAL A 45 46.41 -3.74 -14.48
CA VAL A 45 44.96 -3.91 -14.68
C VAL A 45 44.63 -3.24 -16.00
N VAL A 46 44.01 -3.97 -16.93
CA VAL A 46 43.71 -3.46 -18.28
C VAL A 46 42.20 -3.22 -18.42
N PRO A 47 41.74 -1.97 -18.28
CA PRO A 47 40.36 -1.57 -18.43
C PRO A 47 39.94 -1.37 -19.89
N SER A 48 38.68 -1.70 -20.20
CA SER A 48 38.07 -1.44 -21.50
C SER A 48 37.33 -0.10 -21.55
N LYS A 49 36.97 0.34 -22.77
CA LYS A 49 35.97 1.39 -22.96
C LYS A 49 34.65 0.98 -22.30
N VAL A 50 33.93 1.95 -21.72
CA VAL A 50 32.56 1.75 -21.22
C VAL A 50 31.63 1.55 -22.40
N ILE A 51 30.85 0.48 -22.35
CA ILE A 51 29.88 0.10 -23.37
C ILE A 51 28.50 0.42 -22.80
N THR A 52 27.76 1.33 -23.41
CA THR A 52 26.38 1.63 -22.98
C THR A 52 25.39 1.08 -23.99
N ALA A 53 24.48 0.23 -23.52
CA ALA A 53 23.40 -0.35 -24.31
C ALA A 53 22.12 -0.47 -23.47
N ASN A 54 20.97 -0.10 -24.04
CA ASN A 54 19.65 -0.29 -23.43
C ASN A 54 19.49 0.27 -22.00
N GLY A 55 20.12 1.41 -21.72
CA GLY A 55 20.06 2.03 -20.40
C GLY A 55 20.94 1.35 -19.34
N GLN A 56 21.80 0.41 -19.74
CA GLN A 56 22.84 -0.18 -18.89
C GLN A 56 24.23 0.16 -19.46
N SER A 57 25.12 0.59 -18.58
CA SER A 57 26.55 0.77 -18.88
C SER A 57 27.32 -0.43 -18.34
N THR A 58 28.18 -0.99 -19.17
CA THR A 58 29.05 -2.12 -18.86
C THR A 58 30.49 -1.69 -19.01
N TYR A 59 31.35 -2.14 -18.11
CA TYR A 59 32.77 -1.85 -18.09
C TYR A 59 33.53 -3.14 -17.77
N ILE A 60 34.65 -3.38 -18.45
CA ILE A 60 35.37 -4.65 -18.35
C ILE A 60 36.76 -4.38 -17.81
N VAL A 61 37.20 -5.21 -16.88
CA VAL A 61 38.49 -5.10 -16.21
C VAL A 61 39.25 -6.40 -16.34
N GLY A 62 40.44 -6.36 -16.94
CA GLY A 62 41.40 -7.47 -16.86
C GLY A 62 42.24 -7.37 -15.58
N ALA A 63 42.34 -8.48 -14.85
CA ALA A 63 43.17 -8.71 -13.67
C ALA A 63 44.20 -9.83 -13.94
N PRO A 64 45.28 -9.54 -14.72
CA PRO A 64 46.34 -10.44 -15.14
C PRO A 64 46.90 -11.40 -14.08
N LEU A 65 47.07 -10.91 -12.86
CA LEU A 65 47.75 -11.64 -11.78
C LEU A 65 46.79 -12.32 -10.80
N CYS A 66 45.48 -12.26 -11.06
CA CYS A 66 44.50 -12.87 -10.18
C CYS A 66 44.67 -14.40 -10.14
N GLN A 67 45.03 -14.93 -8.97
CA GLN A 67 45.20 -16.37 -8.74
C GLN A 67 46.20 -17.08 -9.70
N GLY A 68 47.16 -16.34 -10.26
CA GLY A 68 48.20 -16.89 -11.15
C GLY A 68 47.72 -17.38 -12.53
N THR A 69 46.42 -17.20 -12.83
CA THR A 69 45.80 -17.56 -14.12
C THR A 69 45.20 -16.36 -14.83
N GLY A 70 45.01 -15.24 -14.12
CA GLY A 70 44.41 -14.03 -14.66
C GLY A 70 42.89 -14.15 -14.84
N LYS A 71 42.19 -13.05 -14.56
CA LYS A 71 40.72 -12.98 -14.68
C LYS A 71 40.28 -11.75 -15.44
N VAL A 72 39.12 -11.83 -16.07
CA VAL A 72 38.41 -10.69 -16.65
C VAL A 72 37.06 -10.57 -15.97
N VAL A 73 36.76 -9.40 -15.41
CA VAL A 73 35.53 -9.14 -14.66
C VAL A 73 34.71 -8.09 -15.40
N LEU A 74 33.43 -8.39 -15.63
CA LEU A 74 32.47 -7.45 -16.19
C LEU A 74 31.75 -6.72 -15.06
N PHE A 75 31.68 -5.40 -15.12
CA PHE A 75 30.90 -4.57 -14.22
C PHE A 75 29.73 -3.97 -14.97
N SER A 76 28.56 -3.89 -14.32
CA SER A 76 27.35 -3.31 -14.90
C SER A 76 26.77 -2.21 -14.01
N ARG A 77 26.10 -1.23 -14.62
CA ARG A 77 25.47 -0.10 -13.94
C ARG A 77 24.27 0.41 -14.72
N ASP A 78 23.17 0.73 -14.04
CA ASP A 78 22.03 1.43 -14.65
C ASP A 78 22.39 2.89 -14.96
N THR A 79 22.07 3.33 -16.18
CA THR A 79 22.25 4.72 -16.65
C THR A 79 21.39 5.73 -15.89
N LYS A 80 20.30 5.31 -15.25
CA LYS A 80 19.42 6.15 -14.41
C LYS A 80 20.02 6.44 -13.02
N GLY A 81 21.14 5.81 -12.67
CA GLY A 81 21.78 5.93 -11.36
C GLY A 81 21.91 4.58 -10.67
N GLY A 82 22.98 4.39 -9.88
CA GLY A 82 23.31 3.12 -9.24
C GLY A 82 24.82 2.92 -9.09
N GLU A 83 25.23 2.01 -8.21
CA GLU A 83 26.61 1.58 -8.03
C GLU A 83 26.98 0.52 -9.10
N TRP A 84 28.27 0.39 -9.40
CA TRP A 84 28.75 -0.66 -10.29
C TRP A 84 28.67 -2.02 -9.61
N THR A 85 27.97 -2.97 -10.21
CA THR A 85 27.89 -4.34 -9.70
C THR A 85 28.81 -5.26 -10.50
N PRO A 86 29.60 -6.12 -9.84
CA PRO A 86 30.37 -7.15 -10.53
C PRO A 86 29.43 -8.22 -11.09
N GLY A 87 29.70 -8.64 -12.32
CA GLY A 87 29.00 -9.68 -13.08
C GLY A 87 29.90 -10.89 -13.35
N PRO A 88 29.71 -11.60 -14.47
CA PRO A 88 30.45 -12.84 -14.78
C PRO A 88 31.98 -12.65 -14.82
N GLU A 89 32.71 -13.63 -14.26
CA GLU A 89 34.16 -13.74 -14.37
C GLU A 89 34.55 -14.63 -15.56
N LEU A 90 35.54 -14.22 -16.33
CA LEU A 90 36.14 -14.96 -17.43
C LEU A 90 37.63 -15.18 -17.14
N LEU A 91 38.24 -16.20 -17.72
CA LEU A 91 39.69 -16.42 -17.65
C LEU A 91 40.41 -15.50 -18.66
N GLY A 92 41.48 -14.83 -18.24
CA GLY A 92 42.25 -13.97 -19.14
C GLY A 92 43.42 -13.26 -18.47
N ASP A 93 44.57 -13.28 -19.13
CA ASP A 93 45.85 -13.25 -18.44
C ASP A 93 46.59 -11.91 -18.58
N GLN A 94 46.28 -11.04 -19.56
CA GLN A 94 47.14 -9.85 -19.82
C GLN A 94 46.45 -8.59 -20.35
N ALA A 95 45.50 -8.66 -21.29
CA ALA A 95 44.89 -7.46 -21.88
C ALA A 95 43.42 -7.66 -22.25
N VAL A 96 42.60 -6.60 -22.13
CA VAL A 96 41.17 -6.65 -22.51
C VAL A 96 40.79 -5.42 -23.31
N SER A 97 40.08 -5.60 -24.41
CA SER A 97 39.43 -4.53 -25.15
C SER A 97 38.03 -4.94 -25.57
N GLY A 98 37.10 -3.99 -25.61
CA GLY A 98 35.72 -4.25 -25.97
C GLY A 98 35.01 -3.00 -26.47
N GLY A 99 33.78 -3.18 -26.95
CA GLY A 99 32.94 -2.07 -27.41
C GLY A 99 32.99 -1.80 -28.92
N THR A 100 33.70 -2.63 -29.68
CA THR A 100 33.70 -2.61 -31.15
C THR A 100 33.18 -3.94 -31.66
N ASP A 101 32.33 -3.91 -32.68
CA ASP A 101 31.92 -5.11 -33.41
C ASP A 101 33.04 -5.54 -34.35
N LEU A 102 33.63 -6.71 -34.07
CA LEU A 102 34.70 -7.31 -34.87
C LEU A 102 34.18 -8.47 -35.74
N THR A 103 32.91 -8.86 -35.59
CA THR A 103 32.32 -10.02 -36.27
C THR A 103 31.24 -9.68 -37.26
N GLY A 104 30.85 -8.41 -37.34
CA GLY A 104 29.93 -7.84 -38.32
C GLY A 104 28.46 -8.13 -38.01
N ASP A 105 28.14 -8.59 -36.80
CA ASP A 105 26.77 -8.89 -36.38
C ASP A 105 26.06 -7.69 -35.72
N GLY A 106 26.74 -6.54 -35.61
CA GLY A 106 26.23 -5.31 -35.03
C GLY A 106 26.30 -5.28 -33.50
N LEU A 107 26.85 -6.32 -32.85
CA LEU A 107 27.04 -6.34 -31.40
C LEU A 107 28.51 -6.07 -31.05
N PRO A 108 28.78 -5.33 -29.96
CA PRO A 108 30.15 -5.11 -29.51
C PRO A 108 30.77 -6.42 -29.01
N ASP A 109 31.95 -6.76 -29.50
CA ASP A 109 32.72 -7.93 -29.08
C ASP A 109 33.74 -7.58 -27.99
N ILE A 110 34.32 -8.61 -27.37
CA ILE A 110 35.37 -8.51 -26.36
C ILE A 110 36.59 -9.31 -26.82
N ALA A 111 37.74 -8.65 -26.96
CA ALA A 111 39.03 -9.28 -27.19
C ALA A 111 39.80 -9.40 -25.87
N VAL A 112 40.29 -10.60 -25.58
CA VAL A 112 41.11 -10.92 -24.40
C VAL A 112 42.46 -11.44 -24.89
N GLY A 113 43.53 -10.75 -24.52
CA GLY A 113 44.90 -11.10 -24.82
C GLY A 113 45.57 -11.85 -23.66
N ALA A 114 46.37 -12.85 -24.01
CA ALA A 114 47.30 -13.57 -23.14
C ALA A 114 48.62 -13.78 -23.90
N GLU A 115 49.65 -14.26 -23.20
CA GLU A 115 50.96 -14.42 -23.83
C GLU A 115 50.88 -15.40 -25.01
N GLY A 116 51.27 -14.94 -26.19
CA GLY A 116 51.26 -15.75 -27.42
C GLY A 116 49.88 -16.05 -28.03
N GLN A 117 48.78 -15.58 -27.43
CA GLN A 117 47.42 -15.88 -27.92
C GLN A 117 46.41 -14.76 -27.63
N ALA A 118 45.37 -14.67 -28.46
CA ALA A 118 44.25 -13.76 -28.24
C ALA A 118 42.93 -14.48 -28.50
N LEU A 119 41.98 -14.32 -27.59
CA LEU A 119 40.63 -14.87 -27.66
C LEU A 119 39.64 -13.75 -27.98
N LEU A 120 38.75 -13.99 -28.94
CA LEU A 120 37.65 -13.10 -29.25
C LEU A 120 36.33 -13.71 -28.76
N LEU A 121 35.71 -13.04 -27.81
CA LEU A 121 34.41 -13.38 -27.25
C LEU A 121 33.34 -12.55 -27.94
N ARG A 122 32.36 -13.24 -28.52
CA ARG A 122 31.28 -12.61 -29.27
C ARG A 122 30.07 -12.35 -28.38
N SER A 123 29.50 -11.16 -28.49
CA SER A 123 28.23 -10.86 -27.83
C SER A 123 27.09 -11.66 -28.46
N ARG A 124 26.04 -11.94 -27.68
CA ARG A 124 24.87 -12.74 -28.13
C ARG A 124 23.63 -11.85 -28.19
N PRO A 125 22.73 -12.03 -29.17
CA PRO A 125 21.44 -11.35 -29.18
C PRO A 125 20.63 -11.70 -27.94
N VAL A 126 20.05 -10.70 -27.29
CA VAL A 126 19.27 -10.87 -26.06
C VAL A 126 17.78 -10.81 -26.40
N LEU A 127 17.05 -11.86 -26.04
CA LEU A 127 15.60 -11.95 -26.19
C LEU A 127 14.93 -11.76 -24.84
N ARG A 128 13.77 -11.09 -24.84
CA ARG A 128 12.87 -10.98 -23.68
C ARG A 128 11.59 -11.73 -24.01
N VAL A 129 11.08 -12.47 -23.04
CA VAL A 129 9.81 -13.19 -23.17
C VAL A 129 8.81 -12.59 -22.21
N GLY A 130 7.73 -12.02 -22.76
CA GLY A 130 6.52 -11.71 -22.01
C GLY A 130 5.51 -12.83 -22.20
N PHE A 131 4.60 -13.02 -21.24
CA PHE A 131 3.51 -13.97 -21.37
C PHE A 131 2.21 -13.39 -20.79
N SER A 132 1.06 -13.97 -21.17
CA SER A 132 -0.25 -13.67 -20.60
C SER A 132 -1.11 -14.93 -20.55
N ILE A 133 -1.87 -15.09 -19.46
CA ILE A 133 -2.81 -16.20 -19.26
C ILE A 133 -4.22 -15.63 -19.19
N SER A 134 -5.15 -16.17 -19.98
CA SER A 134 -6.57 -15.80 -19.94
C SER A 134 -7.44 -17.06 -19.85
N PHE A 135 -8.65 -16.94 -19.29
CA PHE A 135 -9.57 -18.07 -19.11
C PHE A 135 -10.93 -17.78 -19.74
N GLN A 136 -11.49 -18.78 -20.42
CA GLN A 136 -12.79 -18.69 -21.09
C GLN A 136 -13.62 -19.95 -20.82
N PRO A 137 -14.70 -19.88 -20.02
CA PRO A 137 -15.14 -18.72 -19.20
C PRO A 137 -14.14 -18.33 -18.10
N PRO A 138 -14.17 -17.08 -17.60
CA PRO A 138 -13.28 -16.59 -16.54
C PRO A 138 -13.58 -17.18 -15.16
N THR A 139 -14.72 -17.84 -15.00
CA THR A 139 -15.15 -18.57 -13.79
C THR A 139 -15.64 -19.97 -14.17
N ILE A 140 -15.43 -20.95 -13.31
CA ILE A 140 -15.91 -22.32 -13.52
C ILE A 140 -17.42 -22.35 -13.30
N PRO A 141 -18.25 -22.69 -14.29
CA PRO A 141 -19.69 -22.63 -14.16
C PRO A 141 -20.22 -23.69 -13.17
N THR A 142 -21.32 -23.38 -12.47
CA THR A 142 -21.97 -24.31 -11.52
C THR A 142 -22.36 -25.64 -12.16
N SER A 143 -22.71 -25.64 -13.44
CA SER A 143 -22.99 -26.86 -14.21
C SER A 143 -21.79 -27.81 -14.30
N ALA A 144 -20.56 -27.30 -14.17
CA ALA A 144 -19.35 -28.11 -14.23
C ALA A 144 -19.00 -28.80 -12.91
N PHE A 145 -19.57 -28.39 -11.76
CA PHE A 145 -19.21 -28.96 -10.46
C PHE A 145 -20.40 -29.25 -9.52
N ASN A 146 -21.64 -29.18 -10.02
CA ASN A 146 -22.83 -29.62 -9.29
C ASN A 146 -23.06 -31.13 -9.50
N CYS A 147 -22.51 -31.94 -8.60
CA CYS A 147 -22.31 -33.37 -8.87
C CYS A 147 -23.50 -34.28 -8.60
N GLN A 148 -24.61 -33.80 -8.00
CA GLN A 148 -25.82 -34.60 -7.71
C GLN A 148 -25.58 -36.02 -7.13
N GLY A 149 -24.47 -36.25 -6.41
CA GLY A 149 -24.08 -37.56 -5.87
C GLY A 149 -23.24 -38.47 -6.78
N GLN A 150 -22.81 -38.00 -7.96
CA GLN A 150 -21.86 -38.68 -8.84
C GLN A 150 -20.42 -38.27 -8.51
N GLU A 151 -19.52 -39.25 -8.33
CA GLU A 151 -18.10 -38.97 -8.03
C GLU A 151 -17.27 -38.61 -9.27
N GLN A 152 -17.69 -39.05 -10.46
CA GLN A 152 -16.95 -38.88 -11.72
C GLN A 152 -17.73 -37.97 -12.68
N LEU A 153 -17.12 -36.87 -13.14
CA LEU A 153 -17.78 -35.83 -13.93
C LEU A 153 -17.19 -35.69 -15.34
N ASN A 154 -15.86 -35.62 -15.47
CA ASN A 154 -15.14 -35.31 -16.72
C ASN A 154 -15.74 -34.11 -17.49
N THR A 155 -16.17 -33.08 -16.77
CA THR A 155 -16.81 -31.89 -17.32
C THR A 155 -15.77 -30.85 -17.72
N GLU A 156 -16.00 -30.14 -18.84
CA GLU A 156 -15.17 -29.00 -19.24
C GLU A 156 -15.48 -27.81 -18.31
N ALA A 157 -14.48 -27.37 -17.54
CA ALA A 157 -14.59 -26.26 -16.61
C ALA A 157 -14.28 -24.92 -17.25
N SER A 158 -13.20 -24.86 -18.03
CA SER A 158 -12.77 -23.65 -18.75
C SER A 158 -11.69 -23.98 -19.79
N ARG A 159 -11.35 -23.00 -20.63
CA ARG A 159 -10.18 -23.02 -21.51
C ARG A 159 -9.18 -21.96 -21.07
N ALA A 160 -7.94 -22.36 -20.83
CA ALA A 160 -6.83 -21.44 -20.59
C ALA A 160 -6.12 -21.12 -21.91
N GLU A 161 -6.10 -19.86 -22.30
CA GLU A 161 -5.28 -19.36 -23.39
C GLU A 161 -3.97 -18.80 -22.83
N VAL A 162 -2.86 -19.37 -23.26
CA VAL A 162 -1.51 -18.96 -22.84
C VAL A 162 -0.80 -18.38 -24.04
N CYS A 163 -0.49 -17.08 -23.98
CA CYS A 163 0.24 -16.38 -25.02
C CYS A 163 1.66 -16.08 -24.57
N PHE A 164 2.63 -16.33 -25.45
CA PHE A 164 4.01 -15.88 -25.31
C PHE A 164 4.28 -14.79 -26.34
N THR A 165 5.00 -13.74 -25.92
CA THR A 165 5.45 -12.64 -26.77
C THR A 165 6.96 -12.57 -26.65
N VAL A 166 7.66 -12.91 -27.73
CA VAL A 166 9.13 -12.84 -27.79
C VAL A 166 9.52 -11.52 -28.43
N THR A 167 10.27 -10.71 -27.70
CA THR A 167 10.84 -9.45 -28.19
C THR A 167 12.36 -9.54 -28.16
N LYS A 168 13.00 -8.76 -29.02
CA LYS A 168 14.45 -8.64 -29.05
C LYS A 168 14.86 -7.36 -28.37
N SER A 169 15.75 -7.48 -27.40
CA SER A 169 16.27 -6.35 -26.64
C SER A 169 17.49 -5.74 -27.33
N THR A 170 18.29 -6.53 -28.06
CA THR A 170 19.51 -6.03 -28.71
C THR A 170 19.25 -5.29 -30.01
N MET A 171 19.95 -4.19 -30.20
CA MET A 171 20.04 -3.46 -31.47
C MET A 171 21.24 -4.01 -32.24
N ASP A 172 21.01 -5.00 -33.10
CA ASP A 172 22.03 -5.67 -33.90
C ASP A 172 21.62 -5.77 -35.37
N SER A 173 22.55 -6.18 -36.25
CA SER A 173 22.33 -6.22 -37.71
C SER A 173 21.64 -7.50 -38.19
N LEU A 174 21.30 -8.43 -37.28
CA LEU A 174 20.74 -9.75 -37.60
C LEU A 174 19.25 -9.73 -37.93
N GLY A 175 18.61 -8.56 -37.86
CA GLY A 175 17.19 -8.37 -38.16
C GLY A 175 16.25 -9.20 -37.27
N ASN A 176 15.08 -9.53 -37.81
CA ASN A 176 14.03 -10.28 -37.10
C ASN A 176 13.98 -11.79 -37.45
N GLY A 177 14.88 -12.27 -38.31
CA GLY A 177 15.00 -13.69 -38.69
C GLY A 177 15.63 -14.57 -37.61
N ILE A 178 15.42 -14.22 -36.34
CA ILE A 178 15.93 -14.94 -35.18
C ILE A 178 14.82 -15.84 -34.66
N SER A 179 15.13 -17.13 -34.50
CA SER A 179 14.22 -18.10 -33.92
C SER A 179 14.74 -18.68 -32.62
N SER A 180 13.81 -19.09 -31.76
CA SER A 180 14.08 -19.78 -30.51
C SER A 180 13.05 -20.89 -30.29
N THR A 181 13.42 -21.84 -29.45
CA THR A 181 12.57 -22.94 -29.01
C THR A 181 12.25 -22.73 -27.54
N ILE A 182 10.96 -22.56 -27.23
CA ILE A 182 10.45 -22.42 -25.86
C ILE A 182 9.90 -23.77 -25.41
N GLN A 183 10.45 -24.30 -24.32
CA GLN A 183 9.92 -25.46 -23.62
C GLN A 183 9.22 -24.97 -22.35
N TYR A 184 7.97 -25.36 -22.15
CA TYR A 184 7.20 -24.91 -21.00
C TYR A 184 6.36 -26.02 -20.41
N SER A 185 6.10 -25.87 -19.11
CA SER A 185 5.21 -26.73 -18.35
C SER A 185 4.10 -25.92 -17.69
N LEU A 186 2.90 -26.49 -17.74
CA LEU A 186 1.70 -25.99 -17.11
C LEU A 186 1.30 -26.95 -16.00
N ALA A 187 0.96 -26.43 -14.82
CA ALA A 187 0.51 -27.22 -13.68
C ALA A 187 -0.74 -26.58 -13.05
N LEU A 188 -1.81 -27.36 -12.94
CA LEU A 188 -3.02 -26.99 -12.21
C LEU A 188 -2.86 -27.38 -10.73
N ASP A 189 -3.12 -26.44 -9.83
CA ASP A 189 -3.01 -26.61 -8.37
C ASP A 189 -1.69 -27.26 -7.90
N PRO A 190 -0.53 -26.67 -8.24
CA PRO A 190 0.76 -27.21 -7.83
C PRO A 190 0.86 -27.25 -6.29
N GLY A 191 1.11 -28.44 -5.74
CA GLY A 191 1.30 -28.65 -4.30
C GLY A 191 0.04 -29.09 -3.55
N LEU A 192 -1.13 -29.18 -4.20
CA LEU A 192 -2.29 -29.85 -3.61
C LEU A 192 -2.16 -31.37 -3.77
N THR A 193 -2.49 -32.09 -2.70
CA THR A 193 -2.47 -33.57 -2.67
C THR A 193 -3.68 -34.19 -3.38
N LYS A 194 -4.81 -33.48 -3.42
CA LYS A 194 -6.02 -33.88 -4.15
C LYS A 194 -6.12 -33.10 -5.47
N ILE A 195 -6.18 -33.81 -6.59
CA ILE A 195 -6.30 -33.22 -7.93
C ILE A 195 -7.76 -32.81 -8.15
N ARG A 196 -8.00 -31.51 -8.32
CA ARG A 196 -9.34 -30.97 -8.63
C ARG A 196 -9.57 -30.78 -10.13
N ALA A 197 -8.51 -30.50 -10.89
CA ALA A 197 -8.60 -30.27 -12.33
C ALA A 197 -7.44 -30.92 -13.09
N ALA A 198 -7.70 -31.20 -14.36
CA ALA A 198 -6.75 -31.78 -15.29
C ALA A 198 -6.81 -31.06 -16.65
N PHE A 199 -5.72 -31.13 -17.40
CA PHE A 199 -5.72 -30.76 -18.81
C PHE A 199 -6.19 -31.96 -19.62
N ASP A 200 -7.38 -31.84 -20.23
CA ASP A 200 -8.04 -32.95 -20.91
C ASP A 200 -7.96 -34.25 -20.08
N SER A 201 -7.55 -35.36 -20.69
CA SER A 201 -7.29 -36.65 -20.01
C SER A 201 -5.82 -36.89 -19.68
N THR A 202 -4.95 -35.89 -19.85
CA THR A 202 -3.49 -36.02 -19.68
C THR A 202 -3.04 -35.89 -18.22
N GLY A 203 -3.88 -35.30 -17.35
CA GLY A 203 -3.58 -35.08 -15.93
C GLY A 203 -3.37 -33.61 -15.57
N PRO A 204 -2.95 -33.29 -14.33
CA PRO A 204 -2.84 -31.92 -13.83
C PRO A 204 -1.61 -31.16 -14.35
N VAL A 205 -0.67 -31.85 -14.99
CA VAL A 205 0.57 -31.27 -15.49
C VAL A 205 0.73 -31.61 -16.97
N LEU A 206 1.12 -30.61 -17.76
CA LEU A 206 1.37 -30.74 -19.19
C LEU A 206 2.70 -30.07 -19.55
N SER A 207 3.45 -30.68 -20.46
CA SER A 207 4.64 -30.08 -21.06
C SER A 207 4.50 -29.95 -22.58
N ARG A 208 4.98 -28.84 -23.12
CA ARG A 208 4.93 -28.51 -24.55
C ARG A 208 6.21 -27.82 -24.99
N GLU A 209 6.44 -27.87 -26.30
CA GLU A 209 7.55 -27.21 -26.97
C GLU A 209 7.01 -26.48 -28.19
N LEU A 210 7.46 -25.24 -28.37
CA LEU A 210 7.05 -24.38 -29.47
C LEU A 210 8.24 -23.62 -30.04
N ARG A 211 8.24 -23.46 -31.36
CA ARG A 211 9.20 -22.62 -32.07
C ARG A 211 8.63 -21.23 -32.28
N PHE A 212 9.43 -20.24 -31.90
CA PHE A 212 9.10 -18.82 -31.92
C PHE A 212 10.08 -18.04 -32.78
N GLY A 213 9.58 -17.12 -33.59
CA GLY A 213 10.35 -15.96 -34.04
C GLY A 213 10.25 -14.80 -33.04
N ILE A 214 10.46 -13.59 -33.52
CA ILE A 214 10.12 -12.36 -32.79
C ILE A 214 8.63 -12.05 -33.05
N GLU A 215 7.76 -12.72 -32.31
CA GLU A 215 6.32 -12.67 -32.52
C GLU A 215 5.54 -12.99 -31.24
N LYS A 216 4.21 -12.84 -31.31
CA LYS A 216 3.27 -13.34 -30.30
C LYS A 216 2.58 -14.59 -30.84
N LYS A 217 2.60 -15.68 -30.09
CA LYS A 217 1.80 -16.89 -30.35
C LYS A 217 1.06 -17.32 -29.10
N CYS A 218 -0.13 -17.86 -29.28
CA CYS A 218 -1.02 -18.32 -28.22
C CYS A 218 -1.41 -19.77 -28.46
N GLU A 219 -1.48 -20.54 -27.37
CA GLU A 219 -2.03 -21.89 -27.35
C GLU A 219 -3.18 -21.96 -26.36
N THR A 220 -4.18 -22.78 -26.67
CA THR A 220 -5.37 -22.94 -25.82
C THR A 220 -5.43 -24.34 -25.25
N TYR A 221 -5.67 -24.43 -23.93
CA TYR A 221 -5.73 -25.68 -23.17
C TYR A 221 -7.09 -25.85 -22.52
N ARG A 222 -7.70 -27.01 -22.71
CA ARG A 222 -8.94 -27.38 -22.05
C ARG A 222 -8.66 -27.84 -20.62
N ILE A 223 -9.42 -27.30 -19.67
CA ILE A 223 -9.37 -27.65 -18.26
C ILE A 223 -10.65 -28.41 -17.94
N THR A 224 -10.52 -29.61 -17.39
CA THR A 224 -11.62 -30.50 -17.02
C THR A 224 -11.58 -30.85 -15.53
N LEU A 225 -12.74 -31.07 -14.93
CA LEU A 225 -12.86 -31.60 -13.57
C LEU A 225 -13.08 -33.12 -13.64
N PRO A 226 -12.05 -33.95 -13.35
CA PRO A 226 -12.19 -35.40 -13.46
C PRO A 226 -13.12 -35.96 -12.38
N LEU A 227 -13.03 -35.42 -11.17
CA LEU A 227 -13.81 -35.80 -10.01
C LEU A 227 -14.58 -34.58 -9.48
N CYS A 228 -15.62 -34.85 -8.69
CA CYS A 228 -16.33 -33.80 -7.98
C CYS A 228 -15.39 -33.06 -6.99
N PRO A 229 -15.17 -31.74 -7.14
CA PRO A 229 -14.28 -31.01 -6.24
C PRO A 229 -14.94 -30.80 -4.87
N GLU A 230 -14.26 -31.22 -3.79
CA GLU A 230 -14.69 -30.93 -2.41
C GLU A 230 -14.51 -29.44 -2.06
N ASP A 231 -13.38 -28.86 -2.48
CA ASP A 231 -13.08 -27.44 -2.30
C ASP A 231 -13.45 -26.65 -3.56
N THR A 232 -14.58 -25.97 -3.49
CA THR A 232 -15.09 -25.03 -4.49
C THR A 232 -14.94 -23.56 -4.04
N LEU A 233 -14.25 -23.32 -2.92
CA LEU A 233 -14.06 -21.98 -2.37
C LEU A 233 -12.74 -21.35 -2.83
N THR A 234 -11.67 -22.14 -2.91
CA THR A 234 -10.38 -21.66 -3.41
C THR A 234 -10.32 -21.76 -4.94
N PRO A 235 -9.75 -20.75 -5.62
CA PRO A 235 -9.61 -20.80 -7.08
C PRO A 235 -8.63 -21.90 -7.50
N ILE A 236 -8.81 -22.42 -8.71
CA ILE A 236 -7.83 -23.30 -9.35
C ILE A 236 -6.67 -22.44 -9.84
N THR A 237 -5.46 -22.77 -9.42
CA THR A 237 -4.26 -22.03 -9.80
C THR A 237 -3.57 -22.69 -10.99
N LEU A 238 -3.18 -21.91 -11.99
CA LEU A 238 -2.44 -22.39 -13.17
C LEU A 238 -1.02 -21.84 -13.12
N ARG A 239 -0.05 -22.69 -12.80
CA ARG A 239 1.37 -22.32 -12.81
C ARG A 239 2.02 -22.62 -14.16
N LEU A 240 2.67 -21.62 -14.74
CA LEU A 240 3.47 -21.72 -15.96
C LEU A 240 4.95 -21.59 -15.60
N ASN A 241 5.77 -22.54 -16.06
CA ASN A 241 7.22 -22.43 -16.05
C ASN A 241 7.74 -22.58 -17.48
N TYR A 242 8.76 -21.83 -17.89
CA TYR A 242 9.37 -22.00 -19.22
C TYR A 242 10.88 -21.86 -19.22
N THR A 243 11.48 -22.40 -20.28
CA THR A 243 12.88 -22.18 -20.66
C THR A 243 12.91 -21.79 -22.14
N LEU A 244 13.90 -20.97 -22.51
CA LEU A 244 14.11 -20.56 -23.91
C LEU A 244 15.49 -20.99 -24.36
N THR A 245 15.55 -21.65 -25.51
CA THR A 245 16.78 -22.03 -26.18
C THR A 245 16.87 -21.35 -27.55
N GLY A 246 17.92 -20.57 -27.79
CA GLY A 246 18.12 -19.89 -29.07
C GLY A 246 18.58 -20.86 -30.17
N GLU A 247 17.98 -20.75 -31.35
CA GLU A 247 18.41 -21.50 -32.53
C GLU A 247 19.70 -20.89 -33.13
N PRO A 248 20.58 -21.69 -33.76
CA PRO A 248 21.80 -21.16 -34.36
C PRO A 248 21.53 -20.28 -35.59
N ILE A 249 22.02 -19.04 -35.57
CA ILE A 249 21.87 -18.09 -36.67
C ILE A 249 22.99 -18.34 -37.70
N ALA A 250 22.62 -18.83 -38.89
CA ALA A 250 23.59 -19.18 -39.95
C ALA A 250 24.42 -17.96 -40.40
N ALA A 251 23.77 -16.79 -40.55
CA ALA A 251 24.41 -15.54 -40.97
C ALA A 251 25.46 -15.01 -39.95
N ALA A 252 25.33 -15.36 -38.67
CA ALA A 252 26.21 -14.91 -37.58
C ALA A 252 27.21 -15.99 -37.12
N GLY A 253 27.59 -16.90 -38.01
CA GLY A 253 28.51 -17.99 -37.66
C GLY A 253 27.97 -18.89 -36.54
N ARG A 254 26.67 -19.24 -36.61
CA ARG A 254 25.95 -20.12 -35.67
C ARG A 254 25.84 -19.57 -34.24
N LEU A 255 25.86 -18.25 -34.09
CA LEU A 255 25.57 -17.58 -32.83
C LEU A 255 24.15 -17.94 -32.36
N ARG A 256 23.97 -18.15 -31.06
CA ARG A 256 22.65 -18.47 -30.48
C ARG A 256 22.16 -17.29 -29.66
N PRO A 257 20.90 -16.86 -29.80
CA PRO A 257 20.29 -15.90 -28.88
C PRO A 257 20.27 -16.41 -27.43
N ILE A 258 20.18 -15.50 -26.47
CA ILE A 258 20.07 -15.80 -25.04
C ILE A 258 18.86 -15.08 -24.44
N LEU A 259 18.25 -15.70 -23.42
CA LEU A 259 17.17 -15.07 -22.65
C LEU A 259 17.74 -13.99 -21.72
N SER A 260 17.06 -12.86 -21.62
CA SER A 260 17.36 -11.79 -20.66
C SER A 260 17.14 -12.27 -19.23
N GLU A 261 18.07 -11.95 -18.33
CA GLU A 261 17.99 -12.29 -16.90
C GLU A 261 16.75 -11.69 -16.20
N ASP A 262 16.27 -10.54 -16.67
CA ASP A 262 15.05 -9.89 -16.14
C ASP A 262 13.75 -10.62 -16.51
N SER A 263 13.82 -11.67 -17.34
CA SER A 263 12.63 -12.39 -17.77
C SER A 263 12.15 -13.27 -16.63
N VAL A 264 10.94 -13.03 -16.15
CA VAL A 264 10.35 -13.81 -15.06
C VAL A 264 10.07 -15.24 -15.59
N PRO A 265 10.68 -16.29 -15.00
CA PRO A 265 10.60 -17.65 -15.54
C PRO A 265 9.32 -18.39 -15.13
N VAL A 266 8.56 -17.83 -14.16
CA VAL A 266 7.38 -18.47 -13.55
C VAL A 266 6.22 -17.48 -13.44
N SER A 267 5.01 -17.97 -13.70
CA SER A 267 3.78 -17.22 -13.44
C SER A 267 2.65 -18.08 -12.93
N ALA A 268 1.64 -17.43 -12.35
CA ALA A 268 0.43 -18.07 -11.87
C ALA A 268 -0.82 -17.32 -12.37
N GLY A 269 -1.74 -18.05 -13.01
CA GLY A 269 -3.11 -17.62 -13.27
C GLY A 269 -4.07 -18.17 -12.20
N SER A 270 -5.23 -17.54 -12.03
CA SER A 270 -6.26 -17.93 -11.06
C SER A 270 -7.60 -18.09 -11.76
N LEU A 271 -8.22 -19.26 -11.63
CA LEU A 271 -9.51 -19.63 -12.20
C LEU A 271 -10.51 -19.93 -11.06
N PRO A 272 -11.35 -18.96 -10.65
CA PRO A 272 -12.29 -19.12 -9.56
C PRO A 272 -13.53 -19.93 -9.94
N PHE A 273 -14.16 -20.58 -8.95
CA PHE A 273 -15.48 -21.21 -9.11
C PHE A 273 -16.59 -20.16 -9.13
N GLN A 274 -17.61 -20.38 -9.97
CA GLN A 274 -18.83 -19.59 -9.95
C GLN A 274 -19.54 -19.82 -8.60
N LYS A 275 -20.00 -18.74 -7.97
CA LYS A 275 -20.74 -18.85 -6.70
C LYS A 275 -22.13 -19.43 -6.96
N ILE A 276 -22.57 -20.35 -6.10
CA ILE A 276 -23.94 -20.89 -6.12
C ILE A 276 -24.83 -19.95 -5.30
N CYS A 277 -25.80 -19.28 -5.94
CA CYS A 277 -26.52 -18.17 -5.32
C CYS A 277 -28.02 -18.38 -5.14
N GLY A 278 -28.48 -19.64 -5.14
CA GLY A 278 -29.92 -19.95 -5.00
C GLY A 278 -30.64 -20.06 -6.36
N ALA A 279 -31.95 -20.34 -6.32
CA ALA A 279 -32.78 -20.65 -7.48
C ALA A 279 -33.16 -19.43 -8.34
N ASP A 280 -33.01 -18.23 -7.79
CA ASP A 280 -33.17 -16.95 -8.48
C ASP A 280 -31.96 -16.58 -9.35
N GLY A 281 -30.85 -17.34 -9.28
CA GLY A 281 -29.67 -17.17 -10.13
C GLY A 281 -28.94 -15.84 -9.95
N HIS A 282 -29.42 -15.00 -9.03
CA HIS A 282 -28.86 -13.70 -8.71
C HIS A 282 -27.93 -13.84 -7.52
N CYS A 283 -26.64 -13.99 -7.81
CA CYS A 283 -25.59 -13.74 -6.85
C CYS A 283 -25.59 -12.25 -6.52
N ASP A 284 -26.44 -11.84 -5.58
CA ASP A 284 -26.33 -10.52 -4.98
C ASP A 284 -25.07 -10.50 -4.10
N ASP A 285 -23.92 -10.38 -4.78
CA ASP A 285 -22.62 -10.02 -4.22
C ASP A 285 -22.62 -8.53 -3.79
N GLN A 286 -23.78 -7.87 -3.79
CA GLN A 286 -24.03 -6.61 -3.11
C GLN A 286 -23.94 -6.86 -1.61
N LEU A 287 -22.72 -6.72 -1.10
CA LEU A 287 -22.44 -6.70 0.33
C LEU A 287 -23.04 -5.44 0.92
N ALA A 288 -24.36 -5.45 1.13
CA ALA A 288 -25.04 -4.39 1.84
C ALA A 288 -24.59 -4.44 3.30
N VAL A 289 -23.63 -3.59 3.63
CA VAL A 289 -23.31 -3.20 4.98
C VAL A 289 -24.47 -2.37 5.53
N SER A 290 -24.90 -2.72 6.73
CA SER A 290 -25.89 -1.97 7.49
C SER A 290 -25.25 -1.61 8.80
N PHE A 291 -24.84 -0.35 8.92
CA PHE A 291 -24.36 0.20 10.17
C PHE A 291 -25.56 0.78 10.89
N ASN A 292 -25.90 0.21 12.05
CA ASN A 292 -26.76 0.93 12.98
C ASN A 292 -25.88 1.91 13.73
N PHE A 293 -25.87 3.14 13.26
CA PHE A 293 -25.17 4.21 13.94
C PHE A 293 -26.15 4.87 14.90
N SER A 294 -26.40 4.19 16.02
CA SER A 294 -27.03 4.84 17.16
C SER A 294 -25.96 5.55 17.97
N GLY A 295 -26.24 6.79 18.41
CA GLY A 295 -25.65 7.21 19.67
C GLY A 295 -26.00 6.19 20.72
N LEU A 296 -24.99 5.49 21.23
CA LEU A 296 -25.19 4.71 22.44
C LEU A 296 -25.69 5.70 23.47
N LYS A 297 -26.77 5.35 24.20
CA LYS A 297 -27.34 6.19 25.27
C LYS A 297 -26.30 6.60 26.33
N GLU A 298 -25.17 5.91 26.34
CA GLU A 298 -23.99 6.11 27.18
C GLU A 298 -23.07 7.24 26.71
N SER A 299 -23.31 7.84 25.53
CA SER A 299 -22.60 9.07 25.13
C SER A 299 -23.06 10.26 25.97
N THR A 300 -22.18 11.23 26.19
CA THR A 300 -22.52 12.45 26.92
C THR A 300 -23.55 13.26 26.12
N MET A 301 -24.79 13.36 26.61
CA MET A 301 -25.86 14.08 25.90
C MET A 301 -25.89 15.58 26.19
N TYR A 302 -25.53 15.96 27.42
CA TYR A 302 -25.44 17.35 27.82
C TYR A 302 -24.31 17.56 28.83
N VAL A 303 -23.72 18.75 28.78
CA VAL A 303 -22.78 19.24 29.79
C VAL A 303 -23.21 20.63 30.22
N ASN A 304 -23.04 20.92 31.49
CA ASN A 304 -23.41 22.20 32.08
C ASN A 304 -22.18 22.91 32.60
N PHE A 305 -22.00 24.16 32.21
CA PHE A 305 -20.98 25.05 32.74
C PHE A 305 -21.60 26.12 33.62
N SER A 306 -21.01 26.34 34.79
CA SER A 306 -21.35 27.50 35.63
C SER A 306 -20.51 28.70 35.22
N ALA A 307 -21.13 29.86 35.05
CA ALA A 307 -20.44 31.11 34.69
C ALA A 307 -19.35 31.53 35.70
N LYS A 308 -19.37 31.00 36.94
CA LYS A 308 -18.36 31.25 37.98
C LYS A 308 -17.13 30.33 37.89
N ALA A 309 -17.18 29.29 37.06
CA ALA A 309 -16.16 28.26 36.93
C ALA A 309 -15.27 28.48 35.70
N ALA A 310 -14.81 29.72 35.48
CA ALA A 310 -13.91 30.05 34.38
C ALA A 310 -12.61 29.22 34.48
N GLY A 311 -12.35 28.35 33.50
CA GLY A 311 -11.20 27.44 33.47
C GLY A 311 -11.53 25.97 33.77
N THR A 312 -12.78 25.61 34.05
CA THR A 312 -13.16 24.20 34.18
C THR A 312 -13.29 23.52 32.82
N SER A 313 -12.89 22.25 32.79
CA SER A 313 -13.08 21.36 31.63
C SER A 313 -13.91 20.16 32.09
N VAL A 314 -14.85 19.71 31.26
CA VAL A 314 -15.77 18.60 31.59
C VAL A 314 -15.49 17.42 30.67
N PRO A 315 -15.36 16.19 31.19
CA PRO A 315 -15.16 15.01 30.35
C PRO A 315 -16.40 14.75 29.47
N VAL A 316 -16.16 14.61 28.18
CA VAL A 316 -17.15 14.28 27.15
C VAL A 316 -16.70 13.00 26.46
N THR A 317 -17.65 12.07 26.29
CA THR A 317 -17.44 10.83 25.57
C THR A 317 -18.48 10.68 24.48
N HIS A 318 -18.02 10.53 23.23
CA HIS A 318 -18.86 10.12 22.11
C HIS A 318 -18.55 8.68 21.76
N ARG A 319 -19.58 7.82 21.74
CA ARG A 319 -19.46 6.41 21.39
C ARG A 319 -20.16 6.11 20.07
N TYR A 320 -19.53 5.24 19.30
CA TYR A 320 -19.96 4.83 17.98
C TYR A 320 -19.92 3.30 17.88
N GLU A 321 -20.93 2.71 17.22
CA GLU A 321 -20.99 1.27 16.96
C GLU A 321 -20.92 1.03 15.45
N VAL A 322 -20.03 0.13 15.04
CA VAL A 322 -19.89 -0.32 13.66
C VAL A 322 -20.18 -1.82 13.65
N LYS A 323 -21.31 -2.20 13.05
CA LYS A 323 -21.77 -3.59 13.00
C LYS A 323 -21.80 -4.11 11.57
N ASN A 324 -21.19 -5.27 11.33
CA ASN A 324 -21.36 -5.99 10.08
C ASN A 324 -22.61 -6.88 10.17
N LEU A 325 -23.64 -6.56 9.38
CA LEU A 325 -24.90 -7.31 9.34
C LEU A 325 -24.96 -8.42 8.26
N ARG A 326 -23.84 -8.75 7.59
CA ARG A 326 -23.79 -9.79 6.55
C ARG A 326 -22.63 -10.79 6.71
N GLN A 327 -22.69 -11.84 5.88
CA GLN A 327 -21.90 -13.08 5.99
C GLN A 327 -20.40 -12.98 5.66
N ARG A 328 -19.90 -11.92 5.01
CA ARG A 328 -18.47 -11.79 4.66
C ARG A 328 -17.79 -10.68 5.45
N SER A 329 -16.59 -10.95 5.95
CA SER A 329 -15.70 -9.92 6.47
C SER A 329 -15.09 -9.13 5.31
N VAL A 330 -15.09 -7.80 5.45
CA VAL A 330 -14.60 -6.88 4.42
C VAL A 330 -13.66 -5.88 5.10
N PRO A 331 -12.52 -5.55 4.48
CA PRO A 331 -11.69 -4.45 4.96
C PRO A 331 -12.41 -3.12 4.71
N ILE A 332 -12.65 -2.36 5.78
CA ILE A 332 -13.29 -1.04 5.72
C ILE A 332 -12.43 -0.01 6.43
N SER A 333 -12.61 1.25 6.08
CA SER A 333 -12.06 2.38 6.83
C SER A 333 -13.18 3.17 7.48
N VAL A 334 -12.97 3.61 8.72
CA VAL A 334 -13.87 4.53 9.40
C VAL A 334 -13.09 5.80 9.73
N THR A 335 -13.59 6.93 9.26
CA THR A 335 -12.98 8.24 9.42
C THR A 335 -13.81 9.05 10.41
N PHE A 336 -13.20 9.46 11.50
CA PHE A 336 -13.79 10.31 12.54
C PHE A 336 -13.29 11.74 12.40
N GLN A 337 -14.19 12.70 12.57
CA GLN A 337 -13.92 14.13 12.56
C GLN A 337 -14.57 14.80 13.75
N PHE A 338 -13.79 15.58 14.50
CA PHE A 338 -14.30 16.29 15.68
C PHE A 338 -13.52 17.60 15.92
N PRO A 339 -14.20 18.66 16.37
CA PRO A 339 -13.60 19.98 16.57
C PRO A 339 -12.71 19.99 17.81
N VAL A 340 -11.46 20.43 17.62
CA VAL A 340 -10.45 20.52 18.68
C VAL A 340 -10.14 21.97 19.05
N GLU A 341 -10.34 22.90 18.12
CA GLU A 341 -10.04 24.31 18.31
C GLU A 341 -11.02 25.20 17.52
N LEU A 342 -11.40 26.33 18.12
CA LEU A 342 -12.18 27.38 17.48
C LEU A 342 -11.43 28.70 17.66
N SER A 343 -10.99 29.31 16.56
CA SER A 343 -10.28 30.60 16.55
C SER A 343 -9.11 30.70 17.54
N GLY A 344 -8.28 29.64 17.60
CA GLY A 344 -7.11 29.60 18.49
C GLY A 344 -7.41 29.16 19.93
N VAL A 345 -8.67 28.87 20.28
CA VAL A 345 -9.05 28.42 21.62
C VAL A 345 -9.49 26.96 21.61
N ARG A 346 -8.87 26.16 22.48
CA ARG A 346 -9.11 24.72 22.57
C ARG A 346 -10.55 24.41 22.98
N VAL A 347 -11.25 23.66 22.14
CA VAL A 347 -12.63 23.21 22.33
C VAL A 347 -12.65 21.88 23.09
N TRP A 348 -12.02 20.86 22.50
CA TRP A 348 -12.02 19.49 23.00
C TRP A 348 -10.59 18.93 22.93
N ASP A 349 -10.06 18.44 24.05
CA ASP A 349 -8.68 17.91 24.12
C ASP A 349 -8.52 16.45 23.66
N ALA A 350 -9.55 15.88 23.03
CA ALA A 350 -9.50 14.53 22.49
C ALA A 350 -8.39 14.39 21.45
N SER A 351 -7.49 13.43 21.64
CA SER A 351 -6.32 13.23 20.79
C SER A 351 -6.40 11.97 19.93
N GLU A 352 -7.22 11.00 20.32
CA GLU A 352 -7.30 9.69 19.69
C GLU A 352 -8.73 9.12 19.70
N VAL A 353 -8.94 8.08 18.89
CA VAL A 353 -10.18 7.29 18.89
C VAL A 353 -9.82 5.88 19.35
N VAL A 354 -10.46 5.43 20.44
CA VAL A 354 -10.14 4.14 21.07
C VAL A 354 -11.14 3.08 20.60
N PRO A 355 -10.71 2.06 19.84
CA PRO A 355 -11.55 0.91 19.50
C PRO A 355 -11.73 -0.03 20.70
N SER A 356 -12.87 -0.71 20.81
CA SER A 356 -13.09 -1.73 21.86
C SER A 356 -12.21 -2.97 21.70
N LYS A 357 -11.73 -3.24 20.48
CA LYS A 357 -10.79 -4.31 20.12
C LYS A 357 -9.62 -3.74 19.29
N PRO A 358 -8.53 -3.26 19.93
CA PRO A 358 -7.39 -2.64 19.24
C PRO A 358 -6.68 -3.54 18.24
N GLU A 359 -6.73 -4.86 18.45
CA GLU A 359 -6.15 -5.85 17.53
C GLU A 359 -6.85 -5.90 16.17
N LEU A 360 -8.10 -5.42 16.08
CA LEU A 360 -8.90 -5.44 14.84
C LEU A 360 -8.88 -4.11 14.07
N ALA A 361 -8.47 -3.01 14.71
CA ALA A 361 -8.54 -1.67 14.13
C ALA A 361 -7.29 -0.83 14.40
N GLN A 362 -6.64 -0.39 13.34
CA GLN A 362 -5.47 0.50 13.40
C GLN A 362 -5.89 1.94 13.08
N CYS A 363 -5.76 2.85 14.06
CA CYS A 363 -6.19 4.24 13.94
C CYS A 363 -5.00 5.19 13.82
N ASN A 364 -4.99 6.00 12.76
CA ASN A 364 -3.95 6.99 12.49
C ASN A 364 -4.55 8.41 12.40
N SER A 365 -3.81 9.40 12.90
CA SER A 365 -4.18 10.81 12.74
C SER A 365 -3.81 11.30 11.34
N GLU A 366 -4.75 11.98 10.69
CA GLU A 366 -4.51 12.71 9.44
C GLU A 366 -4.34 14.22 9.73
N VAL A 367 -4.06 15.00 8.67
CA VAL A 367 -3.87 16.46 8.74
C VAL A 367 -5.15 17.15 9.21
N GLU A 368 -5.02 18.10 10.13
CA GLU A 368 -6.14 18.90 10.66
C GLU A 368 -6.77 19.80 9.58
N THR A 369 -8.09 19.98 9.63
CA THR A 369 -8.79 20.88 8.70
C THR A 369 -8.75 22.32 9.22
N PRO A 370 -8.48 23.32 8.37
CA PRO A 370 -8.37 24.72 8.81
C PRO A 370 -9.73 25.34 9.19
N ASP A 371 -9.70 26.24 10.17
CA ASP A 371 -10.85 27.03 10.65
C ASP A 371 -11.46 27.95 9.57
N SER A 372 -12.75 28.25 9.68
CA SER A 372 -13.49 29.17 8.82
C SER A 372 -13.45 30.61 9.37
N ARG A 373 -13.25 31.59 8.49
CA ARG A 373 -13.10 33.02 8.89
C ARG A 373 -14.40 33.71 9.30
N ASP A 374 -15.57 33.10 9.06
CA ASP A 374 -16.92 33.69 9.27
C ASP A 374 -17.77 32.96 10.34
N PHE A 375 -17.14 32.31 11.32
CA PHE A 375 -17.82 31.46 12.29
C PHE A 375 -18.93 32.17 13.09
N VAL A 376 -18.76 33.46 13.42
CA VAL A 376 -19.72 34.23 14.25
C VAL A 376 -21.10 34.30 13.57
N LYS A 377 -21.14 34.52 12.26
CA LYS A 377 -22.39 34.60 11.48
C LYS A 377 -23.07 33.23 11.39
N GLN A 378 -22.29 32.17 11.18
CA GLN A 378 -22.82 30.80 11.10
C GLN A 378 -23.36 30.32 12.45
N MET A 379 -22.68 30.65 13.55
CA MET A 379 -23.11 30.30 14.91
C MET A 379 -24.35 31.07 15.38
N SER A 380 -24.56 32.30 14.91
CA SER A 380 -25.76 33.08 15.23
C SER A 380 -26.99 32.65 14.42
N GLU A 381 -26.81 32.09 13.22
CA GLU A 381 -27.89 31.44 12.46
C GLU A 381 -28.22 30.04 12.98
N ARG A 382 -27.20 29.25 13.33
CA ARG A 382 -27.34 27.91 13.94
C ARG A 382 -26.19 27.66 14.92
N PRO A 383 -26.44 27.48 16.23
CA PRO A 383 -25.38 27.30 17.23
C PRO A 383 -24.83 25.87 17.21
N LEU A 384 -24.30 25.46 16.07
CA LEU A 384 -23.73 24.15 15.77
C LEU A 384 -22.22 24.29 15.60
N LEU A 385 -21.45 23.59 16.43
CA LEU A 385 -19.99 23.53 16.30
C LEU A 385 -19.61 22.20 15.67
N ASP A 386 -19.30 22.25 14.38
CA ASP A 386 -18.82 21.13 13.57
C ASP A 386 -17.55 21.52 12.78
N CYS A 387 -17.07 20.62 11.92
CA CYS A 387 -15.85 20.82 11.15
C CYS A 387 -15.98 21.78 9.96
N SER A 388 -17.15 22.39 9.74
CA SER A 388 -17.30 23.50 8.79
C SER A 388 -16.97 24.85 9.43
N VAL A 389 -17.00 24.93 10.76
CA VAL A 389 -16.90 26.15 11.55
C VAL A 389 -15.63 26.18 12.41
N ALA A 390 -15.02 25.03 12.70
CA ALA A 390 -13.92 24.90 13.64
C ALA A 390 -12.77 24.05 13.06
N THR A 391 -11.56 24.22 13.62
CA THR A 391 -10.42 23.34 13.34
C THR A 391 -10.72 21.95 13.88
N CYS A 392 -10.73 20.95 13.00
CA CYS A 392 -11.04 19.57 13.36
C CYS A 392 -9.85 18.65 13.23
N LYS A 393 -9.80 17.69 14.14
CA LYS A 393 -8.92 16.54 14.03
C LYS A 393 -9.62 15.45 13.25
N LYS A 394 -8.87 14.83 12.33
CA LYS A 394 -9.33 13.73 11.49
C LYS A 394 -8.57 12.46 11.84
N ILE A 395 -9.27 11.43 12.31
CA ILE A 395 -8.69 10.14 12.67
C ILE A 395 -9.25 9.06 11.75
N ARG A 396 -8.38 8.32 11.05
CA ARG A 396 -8.77 7.22 10.18
C ARG A 396 -8.40 5.88 10.79
N CYS A 397 -9.40 5.05 11.04
CA CYS A 397 -9.26 3.69 11.55
C CYS A 397 -9.45 2.67 10.42
N ARG A 398 -8.42 1.87 10.13
CA ARG A 398 -8.48 0.75 9.18
C ARG A 398 -8.84 -0.53 9.91
N ILE A 399 -9.89 -1.20 9.45
CA ILE A 399 -10.39 -2.46 10.00
C ILE A 399 -10.12 -3.55 8.96
N ALA A 400 -9.29 -4.54 9.29
CA ALA A 400 -8.87 -5.56 8.32
C ALA A 400 -9.97 -6.60 8.05
N SER A 401 -10.72 -6.99 9.09
CA SER A 401 -11.76 -8.02 9.00
C SER A 401 -12.78 -7.82 10.11
N LEU A 402 -13.99 -7.35 9.77
CA LEU A 402 -15.10 -7.22 10.71
C LEU A 402 -16.03 -8.44 10.60
N GLU A 403 -16.05 -9.28 11.63
CA GLU A 403 -16.85 -10.52 11.67
C GLU A 403 -18.36 -10.25 11.79
N MET A 404 -19.16 -11.21 11.31
CA MET A 404 -20.62 -11.12 11.34
C MET A 404 -21.14 -11.10 12.79
N GLN A 405 -22.11 -10.22 13.07
CA GLN A 405 -22.75 -10.05 14.38
C GLN A 405 -21.82 -9.68 15.56
N GLN A 406 -20.55 -9.36 15.30
CA GLN A 406 -19.66 -8.78 16.29
C GLN A 406 -19.51 -7.28 16.02
N PRO A 407 -20.26 -6.41 16.73
CA PRO A 407 -20.07 -4.98 16.62
C PRO A 407 -18.69 -4.58 17.15
N LEU A 408 -18.07 -3.61 16.48
CA LEU A 408 -16.89 -2.94 16.95
C LEU A 408 -17.26 -1.53 17.40
N GLU A 409 -16.91 -1.19 18.63
CA GLU A 409 -17.20 0.12 19.20
C GLU A 409 -15.97 1.02 19.11
N PHE A 410 -16.23 2.32 18.94
CA PHE A 410 -15.21 3.37 18.93
C PHE A 410 -15.59 4.46 19.92
N MET A 411 -14.62 4.91 20.70
CA MET A 411 -14.82 5.95 21.72
C MET A 411 -13.91 7.14 21.46
N ILE A 412 -14.49 8.33 21.39
CA ILE A 412 -13.77 9.60 21.46
C ILE A 412 -13.92 10.10 22.89
N LYS A 413 -12.79 10.28 23.58
CA LYS A 413 -12.76 10.76 24.97
C LYS A 413 -11.86 11.97 25.07
N GLY A 414 -12.32 12.97 25.80
CA GLY A 414 -11.55 14.15 26.15
C GLY A 414 -12.40 15.12 26.96
N ASN A 415 -11.78 16.14 27.49
CA ASN A 415 -12.42 17.22 28.20
C ASN A 415 -12.75 18.36 27.24
N VAL A 416 -13.98 18.86 27.33
CA VAL A 416 -14.43 20.08 26.67
C VAL A 416 -14.18 21.26 27.60
N SER A 417 -13.51 22.29 27.11
CA SER A 417 -13.23 23.49 27.89
C SER A 417 -14.41 24.47 27.88
N PHE A 418 -14.52 25.33 28.88
CA PHE A 418 -15.53 26.40 28.89
C PHE A 418 -15.15 27.63 28.03
N GLN A 419 -13.86 27.84 27.77
CA GLN A 419 -13.31 29.12 27.30
C GLN A 419 -13.76 29.53 25.88
N TRP A 420 -14.05 28.57 25.02
CA TRP A 420 -14.53 28.85 23.65
C TRP A 420 -16.02 29.20 23.64
N VAL A 421 -16.81 28.71 24.60
CA VAL A 421 -18.27 28.89 24.63
C VAL A 421 -18.64 30.36 24.82
N SER A 422 -17.87 31.10 25.63
CA SER A 422 -18.07 32.54 25.85
C SER A 422 -17.94 33.37 24.57
N GLN A 423 -17.14 32.92 23.60
CA GLN A 423 -16.91 33.61 22.32
C GLN A 423 -18.12 33.50 21.39
N THR A 424 -18.92 32.46 21.55
CA THR A 424 -20.08 32.16 20.70
C THR A 424 -21.28 33.07 20.98
N GLN A 425 -21.33 33.69 22.17
CA GLN A 425 -22.47 34.48 22.68
C GLN A 425 -23.80 33.69 22.76
N GLN A 426 -23.74 32.36 22.74
CA GLN A 426 -24.91 31.49 22.83
C GLN A 426 -25.04 30.87 24.23
N GLN A 427 -26.26 30.74 24.72
CA GLN A 427 -26.54 30.04 25.99
C GLN A 427 -26.50 28.52 25.84
N LYS A 428 -26.63 28.03 24.61
CA LYS A 428 -26.61 26.63 24.26
C LYS A 428 -25.89 26.45 22.92
N VAL A 429 -24.91 25.56 22.88
CA VAL A 429 -24.19 25.18 21.66
C VAL A 429 -24.22 23.66 21.49
N SER A 430 -24.42 23.20 20.28
CA SER A 430 -24.36 21.78 19.91
C SER A 430 -22.96 21.46 19.38
N LEU A 431 -22.16 20.77 20.18
CA LEU A 431 -20.84 20.26 19.77
C LEU A 431 -21.04 18.94 19.02
N VAL A 432 -20.52 18.85 17.80
CA VAL A 432 -20.76 17.72 16.90
C VAL A 432 -19.46 17.02 16.51
N SER A 433 -19.45 15.70 16.63
CA SER A 433 -18.46 14.88 15.92
C SER A 433 -19.13 14.01 14.87
N GLU A 434 -18.48 13.86 13.73
CA GLU A 434 -18.95 13.06 12.61
C GLU A 434 -18.07 11.83 12.43
N ALA A 435 -18.69 10.71 12.05
CA ALA A 435 -17.98 9.52 11.60
C ALA A 435 -18.53 9.09 10.23
N ARG A 436 -17.63 8.72 9.34
CA ARG A 436 -17.94 8.28 7.98
C ARG A 436 -17.25 6.97 7.68
N ILE A 437 -17.96 6.09 6.99
CA ILE A 437 -17.41 4.81 6.54
C ILE A 437 -16.99 4.92 5.08
N GLU A 438 -15.83 4.38 4.77
CA GLU A 438 -15.20 4.34 3.45
C GLU A 438 -14.81 2.91 3.09
N TYR A 439 -15.04 2.55 1.83
CA TYR A 439 -14.69 1.24 1.27
C TYR A 439 -14.38 1.38 -0.24
N GLU A 440 -13.88 0.31 -0.85
CA GLU A 440 -13.53 0.28 -2.27
C GLU A 440 -14.81 0.16 -3.15
N GLU A 441 -15.34 1.29 -3.60
CA GLU A 441 -16.62 1.37 -4.33
C GLU A 441 -16.62 0.61 -5.66
N GLU A 442 -15.44 0.39 -6.27
CA GLU A 442 -15.29 -0.45 -7.48
C GLU A 442 -15.58 -1.93 -7.22
N LYS A 443 -15.47 -2.36 -5.95
CA LYS A 443 -15.54 -3.75 -5.53
C LYS A 443 -16.73 -4.06 -4.62
N TYR A 444 -17.25 -3.05 -3.92
CA TYR A 444 -18.32 -3.19 -2.94
C TYR A 444 -19.43 -2.16 -3.20
N THR A 445 -20.69 -2.59 -3.07
CA THR A 445 -21.87 -1.72 -3.25
C THR A 445 -22.71 -1.69 -1.98
N GLN A 446 -22.99 -0.50 -1.47
CA GLN A 446 -23.91 -0.30 -0.35
C GLN A 446 -25.33 -0.12 -0.87
N LYS A 447 -26.28 -0.86 -0.29
CA LYS A 447 -27.69 -0.77 -0.67
C LYS A 447 -28.29 0.61 -0.33
N GLU A 448 -29.21 1.10 -1.14
CA GLU A 448 -29.94 2.34 -0.87
C GLU A 448 -30.67 2.29 0.49
N GLY A 449 -30.63 3.40 1.23
CA GLY A 449 -31.28 3.56 2.54
C GLY A 449 -30.41 3.32 3.77
N PHE A 450 -29.13 2.96 3.62
CA PHE A 450 -28.21 2.81 4.76
C PHE A 450 -27.36 4.06 5.03
N VAL A 451 -27.17 4.36 6.31
CA VAL A 451 -26.49 5.57 6.78
C VAL A 451 -24.96 5.40 6.70
N GLN A 452 -24.31 6.12 5.78
CA GLN A 452 -22.84 6.16 5.62
C GLN A 452 -22.12 7.15 6.54
N ARG A 453 -22.88 8.12 7.05
CA ARG A 453 -22.40 9.22 7.88
C ARG A 453 -23.28 9.35 9.10
N GLN A 454 -22.68 9.43 10.27
CA GLN A 454 -23.42 9.70 11.48
C GLN A 454 -22.70 10.75 12.33
N ALA A 455 -23.52 11.66 12.86
CA ALA A 455 -23.12 12.64 13.84
C ALA A 455 -23.52 12.23 15.27
N GLN A 456 -22.67 12.51 16.25
CA GLN A 456 -23.04 12.62 17.67
C GLN A 456 -23.07 14.08 18.07
N VAL A 457 -24.02 14.42 18.94
CA VAL A 457 -24.21 15.78 19.43
C VAL A 457 -24.23 15.79 20.94
N VAL A 458 -23.40 16.62 21.55
CA VAL A 458 -23.51 16.99 22.96
C VAL A 458 -24.01 18.43 23.07
N SER A 459 -25.05 18.62 23.88
CA SER A 459 -25.57 19.96 24.19
C SER A 459 -24.75 20.60 25.30
N VAL A 460 -23.96 21.61 24.95
CA VAL A 460 -23.22 22.43 25.90
C VAL A 460 -24.12 23.58 26.34
N VAL A 461 -24.50 23.60 27.62
CA VAL A 461 -25.39 24.62 28.20
C VAL A 461 -24.62 25.44 29.22
N ILE A 462 -24.82 26.76 29.19
CA ILE A 462 -24.30 27.66 30.19
C ILE A 462 -25.41 27.98 31.19
N SER A 463 -25.26 27.53 32.44
CA SER A 463 -26.15 27.93 33.52
C SER A 463 -25.69 29.25 34.11
N LEU A 464 -26.54 30.27 33.97
CA LEU A 464 -26.45 31.47 34.77
C LEU A 464 -27.06 31.13 36.14
N GLU A 465 -26.21 30.89 37.14
CA GLU A 465 -26.69 30.99 38.51
C GLU A 465 -27.04 32.46 38.75
N PHE A 466 -28.34 32.77 38.72
CA PHE A 466 -28.82 33.91 39.48
C PHE A 466 -28.44 33.62 40.93
N ALA A 467 -27.45 34.35 41.45
CA ALA A 467 -27.36 34.51 42.89
C ALA A 467 -28.73 35.00 43.32
N SER A 468 -29.49 34.13 44.00
CA SER A 468 -30.67 34.54 44.71
C SER A 468 -30.21 35.60 45.71
N LEU A 469 -30.30 36.87 45.29
CA LEU A 469 -30.43 38.02 46.18
C LEU A 469 -31.74 37.79 46.93
N TRP A 470 -31.69 36.95 47.96
CA TRP A 470 -32.53 37.16 49.12
C TRP A 470 -32.03 38.46 49.73
N VAL A 471 -32.56 39.58 49.23
CA VAL A 471 -32.75 40.73 50.10
C VAL A 471 -33.67 40.21 51.19
N ALA A 472 -33.11 39.98 52.38
CA ALA A 472 -33.93 39.72 53.55
C ALA A 472 -34.96 40.85 53.62
N PRO A 473 -36.27 40.56 53.70
CA PRO A 473 -37.23 41.62 53.98
C PRO A 473 -36.82 42.28 55.29
N ASP A 474 -36.82 43.61 55.31
CA ASP A 474 -36.59 44.40 56.52
C ASP A 474 -37.40 43.80 57.68
N PRO A 475 -36.79 43.63 58.87
CA PRO A 475 -37.50 43.07 60.00
C PRO A 475 -38.67 43.98 60.38
N PRO A 476 -39.85 43.43 60.72
CA PRO A 476 -40.96 44.24 61.18
C PRO A 476 -40.59 44.97 62.48
N PRO A 477 -41.20 46.13 62.77
CA PRO A 477 -40.91 46.85 64.01
C PRO A 477 -41.32 46.00 65.20
N SER A 478 -40.41 45.91 66.17
CA SER A 478 -40.56 45.17 67.42
C SER A 478 -41.86 45.51 68.17
N PRO A 479 -42.58 44.52 68.72
CA PRO A 479 -43.68 44.77 69.64
C PRO A 479 -43.16 45.23 71.00
N TYR A 480 -43.88 46.20 71.56
CA TYR A 480 -43.81 46.74 72.90
C TYR A 480 -43.07 45.91 73.97
N VAL A 481 -42.17 46.61 74.65
CA VAL A 481 -41.71 46.37 76.02
C VAL A 481 -42.92 46.07 76.93
N ALA A 482 -42.93 44.87 77.51
CA ALA A 482 -43.70 44.57 78.72
C ALA A 482 -42.72 44.06 79.78
N THR A 483 -42.12 45.00 80.51
CA THR A 483 -41.50 44.73 81.80
C THR A 483 -42.60 44.46 82.82
N SER A 484 -42.70 43.21 83.30
CA SER A 484 -43.32 42.93 84.60
C SER A 484 -42.23 42.60 85.61
N LYS A 485 -41.88 43.56 86.47
CA LYS A 485 -41.45 43.27 87.84
C LYS A 485 -42.42 43.93 88.79
N MET A 486 -43.08 43.08 89.58
CA MET A 486 -43.58 43.41 90.91
C MET A 486 -42.47 44.12 91.70
N GLN A 487 -42.76 45.24 92.35
CA GLN A 487 -43.01 45.25 93.79
C GLN A 487 -43.43 46.66 94.21
N ARG A 488 -44.46 46.64 95.04
CA ARG A 488 -45.19 47.73 95.68
C ARG A 488 -44.39 48.18 96.90
N ASP A 489 -44.27 49.49 97.12
CA ASP A 489 -44.26 50.11 98.45
C ASP A 489 -44.63 51.60 98.35
N GLN A 490 -45.88 51.90 98.72
CA GLN A 490 -46.27 53.11 99.45
C GLN A 490 -45.85 52.90 100.92
N PRO A 491 -45.70 53.93 101.80
CA PRO A 491 -46.43 55.20 101.78
C PRO A 491 -45.64 56.47 102.21
N LEU A 492 -46.25 57.64 101.93
CA LEU A 492 -46.46 58.86 102.76
C LEU A 492 -45.62 59.08 104.06
N PRO A 493 -45.53 60.33 104.61
CA PRO A 493 -45.94 61.64 104.06
C PRO A 493 -44.98 62.81 104.44
N ILE A 494 -45.45 64.04 104.18
CA ILE A 494 -45.22 65.28 104.97
C ILE A 494 -44.04 66.17 104.56
N SER A 495 -44.41 67.20 103.77
CA SER A 495 -44.32 68.64 104.08
C SER A 495 -43.01 69.12 104.76
N GLN A 496 -42.19 69.93 104.10
CA GLN A 496 -42.23 71.41 104.06
C GLN A 496 -40.78 71.89 104.34
N PRO A 497 -40.41 73.17 104.15
CA PRO A 497 -40.56 73.97 102.94
C PRO A 497 -39.22 74.67 102.58
N THR A 498 -39.31 75.61 101.64
CA THR A 498 -38.53 76.86 101.56
C THR A 498 -37.09 76.86 101.03
N LYS A 499 -37.00 77.56 99.89
CA LYS A 499 -36.04 78.62 99.51
C LYS A 499 -34.59 78.18 99.26
N VAL A 500 -33.85 78.72 98.29
CA VAL A 500 -34.05 79.78 97.30
C VAL A 500 -32.88 79.61 96.32
N THR A 501 -33.16 79.83 95.03
CA THR A 501 -32.23 79.92 93.88
C THR A 501 -31.37 78.72 93.53
#